data_AF-A0A7K0R8B0-F1
#
_entry.id   AF-A0A7K0R8B0-F1
#
_cell.length_a   1.000
_cell.length_b   1.000
_cell.length_c   1.000
_cell.angle_alpha   90.00
_cell.angle_beta   90.00
_cell.angle_gamma   90.00
#
_symmetry.space_group_name_H-M   'P 1'
#
loop_
_entity.id
_entity.type
_entity.pdbx_description
1 polymer ?
#
loop_
_entity_poly.entity_id
_entity_poly.type
_entity_poly.pdbx_seq_one_letter_code
_entity_poly.pdbx_strand_id
1 'polypeptide(L)'
;MGEVLIGGTAALLLCIFLSPRFIAFMHDRQFGQQIREEGPAGHHAKAGTPTMGGVIIVIAIAVPFLILTNWDWRAVGVFGTLVACAGIGFADDYVKIVKRRSLGLRGRTKLILTVLISLALWWIAKEKAGISTTV
;
A
#
# COMPACT_ATOMS: atom_id res chain seq x y z
N MET A 1 20.92 2.78 -14.13
CA MET A 1 19.79 3.51 -14.78
C MET A 1 18.87 2.57 -15.57
N GLY A 2 19.41 1.62 -16.36
CA GLY A 2 18.59 0.65 -17.11
C GLY A 2 17.64 -0.18 -16.24
N GLU A 3 18.12 -0.75 -15.12
CA GLU A 3 17.28 -1.52 -14.18
C GLU A 3 16.10 -0.72 -13.61
N VAL A 4 16.31 0.57 -13.33
CA VAL A 4 15.26 1.46 -12.82
C VAL A 4 14.17 1.69 -13.86
N LEU A 5 14.56 1.91 -15.13
CA LEU A 5 13.62 2.06 -16.23
C LEU A 5 12.84 0.75 -16.47
N ILE A 6 13.54 -0.39 -16.52
CA ILE A 6 12.91 -1.70 -16.68
C ILE A 6 11.94 -1.97 -15.55
N GLY A 7 12.34 -1.74 -14.29
CA GLY A 7 11.48 -1.93 -13.13
C GLY A 7 10.26 -1.02 -13.13
N GLY A 8 10.43 0.26 -13.47
CA GLY A 8 9.33 1.22 -13.58
C GLY A 8 8.34 0.86 -14.70
N THR A 9 8.83 0.50 -15.88
CA THR A 9 7.99 0.05 -17.00
C THR A 9 7.27 -1.27 -16.66
N ALA A 10 7.96 -2.22 -16.05
CA ALA A 10 7.34 -3.47 -15.60
C ALA A 10 6.21 -3.21 -14.58
N ALA A 11 6.44 -2.35 -13.59
CA ALA A 11 5.40 -1.96 -12.63
C ALA A 11 4.20 -1.30 -13.31
N LEU A 12 4.44 -0.40 -14.27
CA LEU A 12 3.38 0.24 -15.05
C LEU A 12 2.54 -0.78 -15.81
N LEU A 13 3.18 -1.70 -16.54
CA LEU A 13 2.49 -2.72 -17.33
C LEU A 13 1.69 -3.66 -16.41
N LEU A 14 2.27 -4.09 -15.29
CA LEU A 14 1.56 -4.90 -14.29
C LEU A 14 0.31 -4.18 -13.78
N CYS A 15 0.41 -2.89 -13.43
CA CYS A 15 -0.76 -2.10 -13.05
C CYS A 15 -1.82 -2.09 -14.16
N ILE A 16 -1.45 -1.78 -15.41
CA ILE A 16 -2.42 -1.67 -16.53
C ILE A 16 -3.14 -3.00 -16.78
N PHE A 17 -2.43 -4.12 -16.81
CA PHE A 17 -3.02 -5.41 -17.17
C PHE A 17 -3.70 -6.14 -16.00
N LEU A 18 -3.23 -5.92 -14.77
CA LEU A 18 -3.75 -6.61 -13.59
C LEU A 18 -4.92 -5.85 -12.93
N SER A 19 -4.94 -4.52 -13.03
CA SER A 19 -6.00 -3.69 -12.41
C SER A 19 -7.41 -4.04 -12.87
N PRO A 20 -7.73 -4.21 -14.17
CA PRO A 20 -9.10 -4.50 -14.61
C PRO A 20 -9.64 -5.80 -14.03
N ARG A 21 -8.81 -6.86 -14.01
CA ARG A 21 -9.18 -8.17 -13.43
C ARG A 21 -9.39 -8.08 -11.92
N PHE A 22 -8.53 -7.33 -11.23
CA PHE A 22 -8.66 -7.15 -9.79
C PHE A 22 -9.88 -6.29 -9.42
N ILE A 23 -10.19 -5.25 -10.20
CA ILE A 23 -11.40 -4.45 -10.03
C ILE A 23 -12.65 -5.32 -10.19
N ALA A 24 -12.70 -6.16 -11.24
CA ALA A 24 -13.80 -7.10 -11.43
C ALA A 24 -13.93 -8.07 -10.24
N PHE A 25 -12.83 -8.66 -9.80
CA PHE A 25 -12.80 -9.55 -8.62
C PHE A 25 -13.32 -8.87 -7.34
N MET A 26 -12.96 -7.60 -7.12
CA MET A 26 -13.42 -6.85 -5.95
C MET A 26 -14.89 -6.47 -6.04
N HIS A 27 -15.37 -6.15 -7.25
CA HIS A 27 -16.77 -5.88 -7.53
C HIS A 27 -17.64 -7.12 -7.23
N ASP A 28 -17.22 -8.30 -7.71
CA ASP A 28 -17.94 -9.56 -7.50
C ASP A 28 -18.04 -9.96 -6.02
N ARG A 29 -17.04 -9.62 -5.22
CA ARG A 29 -17.03 -9.88 -3.77
C ARG A 29 -17.76 -8.82 -2.94
N GLN A 30 -18.42 -7.85 -3.59
CA GLN A 30 -19.12 -6.74 -2.92
C GLN A 30 -18.23 -6.00 -1.91
N PHE A 31 -16.92 -5.92 -2.17
CA PHE A 31 -15.99 -5.09 -1.38
C PHE A 31 -16.14 -3.59 -1.72
N GLY A 32 -17.37 -3.15 -2.00
CA GLY A 32 -17.75 -1.77 -2.14
C GLY A 32 -18.07 -1.17 -0.77
N GLN A 33 -17.68 0.09 -0.54
CA GLN A 33 -18.01 0.77 0.70
C GLN A 33 -19.53 0.82 0.90
N GLN A 34 -19.99 0.40 2.08
CA GLN A 34 -21.36 0.63 2.53
C GLN A 34 -21.57 2.15 2.66
N ILE A 35 -22.60 2.65 1.98
CA ILE A 35 -22.96 4.07 1.93
C ILE A 35 -23.48 4.46 3.31
N ARG A 36 -23.01 5.58 3.84
CA ARG A 36 -23.62 6.22 5.01
C ARG A 36 -24.89 6.91 4.49
N GLU A 37 -26.07 6.52 4.99
CA GLU A 37 -27.37 7.02 4.50
C GLU A 37 -27.51 8.56 4.55
N GLU A 38 -26.70 9.26 5.35
CA GLU A 38 -26.83 10.71 5.59
C GLU A 38 -25.94 11.63 4.70
N GLY A 39 -25.38 11.14 3.58
CA GLY A 39 -24.51 11.95 2.71
C GLY A 39 -25.24 12.70 1.57
N PRO A 40 -24.84 13.93 1.18
CA PRO A 40 -25.44 14.65 0.05
C PRO A 40 -25.36 13.87 -1.28
N ALA A 41 -26.35 14.07 -2.15
CA ALA A 41 -26.63 13.23 -3.33
C ALA A 41 -25.44 12.96 -4.29
N GLY A 42 -24.43 13.84 -4.33
CA GLY A 42 -23.20 13.64 -5.09
C GLY A 42 -22.29 12.51 -4.58
N HIS A 43 -22.45 12.06 -3.33
CA HIS A 43 -21.70 10.95 -2.78
C HIS A 43 -22.17 9.56 -3.27
N HIS A 44 -23.34 9.47 -3.90
CA HIS A 44 -23.81 8.22 -4.52
C HIS A 44 -23.03 7.87 -5.79
N ALA A 45 -22.37 8.82 -6.46
CA ALA A 45 -21.56 8.56 -7.65
C ALA A 45 -20.25 7.78 -7.37
N LYS A 46 -19.80 7.74 -6.11
CA LYS A 46 -18.67 6.91 -5.66
C LYS A 46 -19.12 5.56 -5.07
N ALA A 47 -20.42 5.26 -5.15
CA ALA A 47 -20.96 3.99 -4.71
C ALA A 47 -20.40 2.86 -5.59
N GLY A 48 -19.79 1.86 -4.97
CA GLY A 48 -19.29 0.67 -5.66
C GLY A 48 -17.84 0.75 -6.17
N THR A 49 -17.11 1.85 -5.96
CA THR A 49 -15.67 1.88 -6.31
C THR A 49 -14.90 1.01 -5.31
N PRO A 50 -14.17 -0.03 -5.76
CA PRO A 50 -13.53 -0.98 -4.85
C PRO A 50 -12.40 -0.34 -4.03
N THR A 51 -12.35 -0.61 -2.73
CA THR A 51 -11.53 0.16 -1.77
C THR A 51 -10.23 -0.50 -1.33
N MET A 52 -9.57 -1.28 -2.21
CA MET A 52 -8.25 -1.89 -1.93
C MET A 52 -7.29 -1.81 -3.12
N GLY A 53 -7.44 -0.80 -4.00
CA GLY A 53 -6.57 -0.64 -5.19
C GLY A 53 -5.07 -0.55 -4.87
N GLY A 54 -4.70 -0.12 -3.66
CA GLY A 54 -3.32 -0.08 -3.19
C GLY A 54 -2.62 -1.45 -3.21
N VAL A 55 -3.37 -2.56 -3.11
CA VAL A 55 -2.81 -3.91 -3.20
C VAL A 55 -2.18 -4.16 -4.56
N ILE A 56 -2.83 -3.74 -5.66
CA ILE A 56 -2.27 -3.88 -7.01
C ILE A 56 -0.98 -3.08 -7.13
N ILE A 57 -0.96 -1.85 -6.60
CA ILE A 57 0.21 -0.98 -6.66
C ILE A 57 1.40 -1.64 -5.95
N VAL A 58 1.17 -2.18 -4.75
CA VAL A 58 2.20 -2.86 -3.98
C VAL A 58 2.71 -4.11 -4.71
N ILE A 59 1.82 -4.91 -5.30
CA ILE A 59 2.20 -6.08 -6.11
C ILE A 59 3.02 -5.64 -7.33
N ALA A 60 2.58 -4.60 -8.04
CA ALA A 60 3.22 -4.09 -9.24
C ALA A 60 4.61 -3.51 -8.96
N ILE A 61 4.84 -2.93 -7.78
CA ILE A 61 6.17 -2.51 -7.32
C ILE A 61 7.00 -3.71 -6.85
N ALA A 62 6.39 -4.63 -6.11
CA ALA A 62 7.09 -5.76 -5.52
C ALA A 62 7.69 -6.70 -6.56
N VAL A 63 6.95 -7.08 -7.60
CA VAL A 63 7.44 -8.02 -8.62
C VAL A 63 8.78 -7.59 -9.25
N PRO A 64 8.90 -6.40 -9.87
CA PRO A 64 10.16 -5.95 -10.43
C PRO A 64 11.23 -5.68 -9.35
N PHE A 65 10.84 -5.19 -8.17
CA PHE A 65 11.77 -4.98 -7.07
C PHE A 65 12.46 -6.29 -6.66
N LEU A 66 11.68 -7.36 -6.44
CA LEU A 66 12.20 -8.67 -6.01
C LEU A 66 13.13 -9.31 -7.04
N ILE A 67 12.91 -9.04 -8.34
CA ILE A 67 13.67 -9.61 -9.45
C ILE A 67 14.95 -8.82 -9.75
N LEU A 68 14.86 -7.48 -9.76
CA LEU A 68 15.92 -6.62 -10.29
C LEU A 68 16.83 -6.03 -9.23
N THR A 69 16.49 -6.16 -7.95
CA THR A 69 17.21 -5.45 -6.87
C THR A 69 18.29 -6.32 -6.23
N ASN A 70 19.42 -5.71 -5.88
CA ASN A 70 20.56 -6.38 -5.24
C ASN A 70 20.43 -6.56 -3.71
N TRP A 71 19.22 -6.37 -3.16
CA TRP A 71 18.89 -6.58 -1.74
C TRP A 71 19.87 -5.97 -0.73
N ASP A 72 20.44 -4.81 -1.04
CA ASP A 72 21.26 -4.06 -0.10
C ASP A 72 20.40 -3.51 1.06
N TRP A 73 21.04 -3.13 2.16
CA TRP A 73 20.31 -2.67 3.35
C TRP A 73 19.46 -1.41 3.10
N ARG A 74 19.82 -0.61 2.09
CA ARG A 74 19.02 0.55 1.65
C ARG A 74 17.74 0.09 0.99
N ALA A 75 17.83 -0.80 0.00
CA ALA A 75 16.69 -1.36 -0.68
C ALA A 75 15.78 -2.14 0.28
N VAL A 76 16.36 -2.97 1.15
CA VAL A 76 15.60 -3.71 2.18
C VAL A 76 14.87 -2.77 3.12
N GLY A 77 15.52 -1.69 3.56
CA GLY A 77 14.88 -0.68 4.43
C GLY A 77 13.68 0.00 3.75
N VAL A 78 13.84 0.47 2.52
CA VAL A 78 12.79 1.16 1.77
C VAL A 78 11.64 0.21 1.43
N PHE A 79 11.94 -0.97 0.90
CA PHE A 79 10.93 -1.95 0.52
C PHE A 79 10.21 -2.54 1.74
N GLY A 80 10.93 -2.84 2.81
CA GLY A 80 10.34 -3.26 4.08
C GLY A 80 9.39 -2.21 4.64
N THR A 81 9.75 -0.92 4.54
CA THR A 81 8.87 0.20 4.95
C THR A 81 7.62 0.27 4.08
N LEU A 82 7.75 0.13 2.75
CA LEU A 82 6.63 0.08 1.83
C LEU A 82 5.64 -1.04 2.21
N VAL A 83 6.16 -2.26 2.41
CA VAL A 83 5.34 -3.44 2.77
C VAL A 83 4.68 -3.25 4.14
N ALA A 84 5.39 -2.72 5.13
CA ALA A 84 4.84 -2.49 6.47
C ALA A 84 3.71 -1.44 6.46
N CYS A 85 3.92 -0.31 5.77
CA CYS A 85 2.89 0.72 5.59
C CYS A 85 1.70 0.20 4.79
N ALA A 86 1.94 -0.56 3.73
CA ALA A 86 0.90 -1.24 2.96
C ALA A 86 0.09 -2.20 3.82
N GLY A 87 0.74 -2.94 4.73
CA GLY A 87 0.07 -3.83 5.69
C GLY A 87 -0.87 -3.09 6.62
N ILE A 88 -0.47 -1.91 7.14
CA ILE A 88 -1.34 -1.07 7.97
C ILE A 88 -2.55 -0.58 7.16
N GLY A 89 -2.33 -0.11 5.93
CA GLY A 89 -3.40 0.34 5.04
C GLY A 89 -4.38 -0.78 4.70
N PHE A 90 -3.85 -1.96 4.35
CA PHE A 90 -4.64 -3.15 4.06
C PHE A 90 -5.46 -3.58 5.28
N ALA A 91 -4.87 -3.62 6.47
CA ALA A 91 -5.59 -3.95 7.69
C ALA A 91 -6.69 -2.93 8.02
N ASP A 92 -6.44 -1.64 7.75
CA ASP A 92 -7.44 -0.59 7.92
C ASP A 92 -8.65 -0.80 7.01
N ASP A 93 -8.40 -1.02 5.71
CA ASP A 93 -9.45 -1.20 4.71
C ASP A 93 -10.19 -2.54 4.91
N TYR A 94 -9.47 -3.59 5.31
CA TYR A 94 -10.07 -4.86 5.68
C TYR A 94 -11.02 -4.72 6.88
N VAL A 95 -10.63 -3.98 7.92
CA VAL A 95 -11.49 -3.73 9.09
C VAL A 95 -12.74 -2.95 8.70
N LYS A 96 -12.65 -1.97 7.80
CA LYS A 96 -13.83 -1.21 7.31
C LYS A 96 -14.81 -2.13 6.60
N ILE A 97 -14.29 -3.02 5.76
CA ILE A 97 -15.08 -3.99 4.99
C ILE A 97 -15.76 -4.99 5.93
N VAL A 98 -15.00 -5.68 6.78
CA VAL A 98 -15.53 -6.74 7.67
C VAL A 98 -16.53 -6.17 8.68
N LYS A 99 -16.26 -4.99 9.24
CA LYS A 99 -17.14 -4.35 10.23
C LYS A 99 -18.25 -3.50 9.59
N ARG A 100 -18.36 -3.49 8.26
CA ARG A 100 -19.37 -2.73 7.48
C ARG A 100 -19.56 -1.30 7.98
N ARG A 101 -18.46 -0.61 8.28
CA ARG A 101 -18.47 0.75 8.81
C ARG A 101 -17.38 1.57 8.17
N SER A 102 -17.58 2.89 8.09
CA SER A 102 -16.59 3.83 7.54
C SER A 102 -15.33 3.97 8.41
N LEU A 103 -15.42 3.61 9.70
CA LEU A 103 -14.33 3.68 10.67
C LEU A 103 -13.44 2.44 10.60
N GLY A 104 -12.19 2.63 10.19
CA GLY A 104 -11.18 1.56 10.18
C GLY A 104 -10.50 1.35 11.55
N LEU A 105 -9.19 1.15 11.52
CA LEU A 105 -8.31 1.06 12.69
C LEU A 105 -8.35 2.37 13.50
N ARG A 106 -8.17 2.26 14.81
CA ARG A 106 -8.07 3.43 15.71
C ARG A 106 -6.90 4.31 15.27
N GLY A 107 -7.12 5.62 15.15
CA GLY A 107 -6.09 6.57 14.73
C GLY A 107 -4.81 6.51 15.56
N ARG A 108 -4.95 6.34 16.90
CA ARG A 108 -3.81 6.12 17.80
C ARG A 108 -2.98 4.88 17.45
N THR A 109 -3.64 3.78 17.11
CA THR A 109 -2.96 2.53 16.71
C THR A 109 -2.20 2.73 15.40
N LYS A 110 -2.80 3.38 14.39
CA LYS A 110 -2.10 3.69 13.13
C LYS A 110 -0.86 4.55 13.38
N LEU A 111 -0.99 5.62 14.17
CA LEU A 111 0.12 6.50 14.49
C LEU A 111 1.25 5.75 15.20
N ILE A 112 0.93 4.94 16.22
CA ILE A 112 1.93 4.13 16.92
C ILE A 112 2.65 3.19 15.94
N LEU A 113 1.91 2.49 15.07
CA LEU A 113 2.51 1.58 14.10
C LEU A 113 3.39 2.31 13.09
N THR A 114 2.95 3.46 12.55
CA THR A 114 3.77 4.26 11.63
C THR A 114 5.02 4.80 12.32
N VAL A 115 4.93 5.23 13.58
CA VAL A 115 6.11 5.67 14.36
C VAL A 115 7.09 4.52 14.55
N LEU A 116 6.62 3.32 14.89
CA LEU A 116 7.48 2.13 15.03
C LEU A 116 8.18 1.77 13.70
N ILE A 117 7.47 1.87 12.58
CA ILE A 117 8.07 1.65 11.25
C ILE A 117 9.14 2.70 10.97
N SER A 118 8.88 3.98 11.25
CA SER A 118 9.86 5.05 11.05
C SER A 118 11.10 4.87 11.91
N LEU A 119 10.95 4.43 13.16
CA LEU A 119 12.08 4.12 14.05
C LEU A 119 12.88 2.92 13.54
N ALA A 120 12.21 1.88 13.05
CA ALA A 120 12.87 0.73 12.45
C ALA A 120 13.66 1.11 11.19
N LEU A 121 13.07 1.93 10.30
CA LEU A 121 13.75 2.45 9.12
C LEU A 121 14.98 3.30 9.50
N TRP A 122 14.84 4.20 10.47
CA TRP A 122 15.95 5.00 10.99
C TRP A 122 17.09 4.12 11.50
N TRP A 123 16.76 3.07 12.27
CA TRP A 123 17.75 2.14 12.80
C TRP A 123 18.48 1.38 11.68
N ILE A 124 17.74 0.86 10.68
CA ILE A 124 18.34 0.20 9.50
C ILE A 124 19.23 1.17 8.74
N ALA A 125 18.78 2.42 8.55
CA ALA A 125 19.52 3.44 7.83
C ALA A 125 20.86 3.78 8.50
N LYS A 126 20.85 3.92 9.83
CA LYS A 126 22.04 4.26 10.62
C LYS A 126 23.01 3.08 10.74
N GLU A 127 22.50 1.92 11.16
CA GLU A 127 23.34 0.80 11.59
C GLU A 127 23.77 -0.11 10.43
N LYS A 128 22.93 -0.24 9.41
CA LYS A 128 23.14 -1.21 8.32
C LYS A 128 23.48 -0.55 7.00
N ALA A 129 22.86 0.59 6.69
CA ALA A 129 23.10 1.29 5.43
C ALA A 129 24.24 2.32 5.50
N GLY A 130 24.80 2.56 6.70
CA GLY A 130 25.93 3.47 6.93
C GLY A 130 25.62 4.92 6.55
N ILE A 131 24.35 5.33 6.60
CA ILE A 131 23.94 6.68 6.23
C ILE A 131 24.27 7.61 7.41
N SER A 132 25.21 8.54 7.21
CA SER A 132 25.54 9.53 8.23
C SER A 132 24.31 10.42 8.49
N THR A 133 23.90 10.53 9.74
CA THR A 133 22.77 11.36 10.17
C THR A 133 23.18 12.80 10.47
N THR A 134 24.44 13.16 10.24
CA THR A 134 24.93 14.54 10.33
C THR A 134 24.64 15.24 9.01
N VAL A 135 23.76 16.23 9.06
CA VAL A 135 23.49 17.16 7.96
C VAL A 135 24.60 18.19 7.89
#